data_AF-A0A931WA79-F1
#
_entry.id   AF-A0A931WA79-F1
#
_cell.length_a   1.000
_cell.length_b   1.000
_cell.length_c   1.000
_cell.angle_alpha   90.00
_cell.angle_beta   90.00
_cell.angle_gamma   90.00
#
_symmetry.space_group_name_H-M   'P 1'
#
loop_
_entity.id
_entity.type
_entity.pdbx_description
1 polymer ?
#
loop_
_entity_poly.entity_id
_entity_poly.type
_entity_poly.pdbx_seq_one_letter_code
_entity_poly.pdbx_strand_id
1 'polypeptide(L)'
;MDIVTVERELLGRMLVGMRSGKLPLPQAKKMAKIFVASLPAVSDSAAAQEALCGVLDNLADQYQEARAVYVKYAIPYKEEKRREKIDVVTAYMRKGDIEKALKVIKE
;
A
#
# COMPACT_ATOMS: atom_id res chain seq x y z
N MET A 1 -4.02 7.80 2.95
CA MET A 1 -3.84 7.42 1.53
C MET A 1 -5.21 7.26 0.88
N ASP A 2 -5.50 7.96 -0.22
CA ASP A 2 -6.80 7.83 -0.91
C ASP A 2 -6.79 6.68 -1.92
N ILE A 3 -7.69 5.70 -1.76
CA ILE A 3 -7.75 4.50 -2.62
C ILE A 3 -8.10 4.87 -4.06
N VAL A 4 -9.08 5.76 -4.26
CA VAL A 4 -9.53 6.13 -5.62
C VAL A 4 -8.40 6.78 -6.42
N THR A 5 -7.59 7.62 -5.76
CA THR A 5 -6.39 8.21 -6.38
C THR A 5 -5.35 7.15 -6.74
N VAL A 6 -5.11 6.16 -5.87
CA VAL A 6 -4.18 5.06 -6.12
C VAL A 6 -4.63 4.21 -7.31
N GLU A 7 -5.91 3.86 -7.38
CA GLU A 7 -6.50 3.10 -8.48
C GLU A 7 -6.35 3.84 -9.82
N ARG A 8 -6.67 5.14 -9.83
CA ARG A 8 -6.54 5.99 -11.03
C ARG A 8 -5.10 6.09 -11.50
N GLU A 9 -4.14 6.27 -10.59
CA GLU A 9 -2.73 6.29 -10.95
C GLU A 9 -2.27 4.95 -11.53
N LEU A 10 -2.68 3.83 -10.91
CA LEU A 10 -2.31 2.49 -11.37
C LEU A 10 -2.83 2.25 -12.79
N LEU A 11 -4.10 2.56 -13.03
CA LEU A 11 -4.70 2.48 -14.37
C LEU A 11 -3.95 3.37 -15.36
N GLY A 12 -3.66 4.62 -15.00
CA GLY A 12 -2.91 5.54 -15.84
C GLY A 12 -1.54 4.98 -16.23
N ARG A 13 -0.83 4.37 -15.29
CA ARG A 13 0.47 3.73 -15.56
C ARG A 13 0.35 2.51 -16.46
N MET A 14 -0.68 1.68 -16.25
CA MET A 14 -0.95 0.53 -17.13
C MET A 14 -1.24 0.99 -18.57
N LEU A 15 -2.03 2.05 -18.76
CA LEU A 15 -2.31 2.62 -20.08
C LEU A 15 -1.02 3.14 -20.74
N VAL A 16 -0.16 3.82 -20.00
CA VAL A 16 1.14 4.30 -20.51
C VAL A 16 2.07 3.14 -20.85
N GLY A 17 2.14 2.11 -20.00
CA GLY A 17 2.91 0.89 -20.23
C GLY A 17 2.46 0.15 -21.49
N MET A 18 1.14 0.01 -21.67
CA MET A 18 0.56 -0.60 -22.87
C MET A 18 0.85 0.22 -24.13
N ARG A 19 0.66 1.55 -24.08
CA ARG A 19 0.91 2.44 -25.23
C ARG A 19 2.38 2.45 -25.66
N SER A 20 3.29 2.27 -24.71
CA SER A 20 4.74 2.20 -24.97
C SER A 20 5.25 0.80 -25.30
N GLY A 21 4.37 -0.22 -25.33
CA GLY A 21 4.74 -1.61 -25.57
C GLY A 21 5.50 -2.29 -24.42
N LYS A 22 5.69 -1.59 -23.29
CA LYS A 22 6.41 -2.09 -22.11
C LYS A 22 5.56 -3.02 -21.24
N LEU A 23 4.24 -2.91 -21.36
CA LEU A 23 3.28 -3.79 -20.69
C LEU A 23 2.35 -4.43 -21.74
N PRO A 24 2.59 -5.68 -22.15
CA PRO A 24 1.71 -6.38 -23.09
C PRO A 24 0.29 -6.51 -22.53
N LEU A 25 -0.72 -6.44 -23.40
CA LEU A 25 -2.13 -6.54 -23.01
C LEU A 25 -2.46 -7.76 -22.11
N PRO A 26 -1.93 -8.98 -22.36
CA PRO A 26 -2.16 -10.11 -21.46
C PRO A 26 -1.63 -9.88 -20.03
N GLN A 27 -0.47 -9.23 -19.90
CA GLN A 27 0.11 -8.89 -18.60
C GLN A 27 -0.69 -7.79 -17.92
N ALA A 28 -1.11 -6.76 -18.65
CA ALA A 28 -2.00 -5.72 -18.13
C ALA A 28 -3.32 -6.31 -17.60
N LYS A 29 -3.95 -7.21 -18.35
CA LYS A 29 -5.16 -7.92 -17.90
C LYS A 29 -4.92 -8.75 -16.64
N LYS A 30 -3.79 -9.46 -16.56
CA LYS A 30 -3.42 -10.24 -15.38
C LYS A 30 -3.22 -9.34 -14.15
N MET A 31 -2.49 -8.25 -14.30
CA MET A 31 -2.26 -7.26 -13.25
C MET A 31 -3.58 -6.65 -12.74
N ALA A 32 -4.45 -6.20 -13.64
CA ALA A 32 -5.77 -5.67 -13.28
C ALA A 32 -6.60 -6.69 -12.50
N LYS A 33 -6.60 -7.96 -12.94
CA LYS A 33 -7.35 -9.03 -12.27
C LYS A 33 -6.85 -9.29 -10.86
N ILE A 34 -5.52 -9.36 -10.67
CA ILE A 34 -4.92 -9.55 -9.34
C ILE A 34 -5.28 -8.37 -8.44
N PHE A 35 -5.14 -7.15 -8.96
CA PHE A 35 -5.43 -5.93 -8.20
C PHE A 35 -6.89 -5.90 -7.74
N VAL A 36 -7.86 -6.03 -8.65
CA VAL A 36 -9.29 -5.99 -8.32
C VAL A 36 -9.70 -7.14 -7.40
N ALA A 37 -9.19 -8.36 -7.61
CA ALA A 37 -9.53 -9.51 -6.76
C ALA A 37 -9.01 -9.37 -5.32
N SER A 38 -8.01 -8.50 -5.10
CA SER A 38 -7.39 -8.31 -3.80
C SER A 38 -7.84 -7.00 -3.13
N LEU A 39 -8.71 -6.22 -3.79
CA LEU A 39 -9.27 -5.03 -3.20
C LEU A 39 -10.33 -5.39 -2.14
N PRO A 40 -10.28 -4.75 -0.97
CA PRO A 40 -11.28 -4.91 0.08
C PRO A 40 -12.63 -4.33 -0.39
N ALA A 41 -13.73 -4.96 0.04
CA ALA A 41 -15.09 -4.53 -0.34
C ALA A 41 -15.49 -3.14 0.20
N VAL A 42 -14.74 -2.61 1.17
CA VAL A 42 -14.94 -1.29 1.77
C VAL A 42 -13.69 -0.44 1.53
N SER A 43 -13.83 0.69 0.85
CA SER A 43 -12.73 1.52 0.37
C SER A 43 -12.19 2.56 1.36
N ASP A 44 -12.92 2.89 2.44
CA ASP A 44 -12.58 4.01 3.32
C ASP A 44 -12.06 3.62 4.72
N SER A 45 -11.60 2.38 4.91
CA SER A 45 -11.06 1.95 6.20
C SER A 45 -9.53 1.90 6.23
N ALA A 46 -8.94 2.05 7.42
CA ALA A 46 -7.50 1.83 7.62
C ALA A 46 -7.08 0.40 7.20
N ALA A 47 -7.94 -0.58 7.47
CA ALA A 47 -7.76 -1.96 7.01
C ALA A 47 -7.71 -2.05 5.48
N ALA A 48 -8.50 -1.21 4.80
CA ALA A 48 -8.50 -1.18 3.34
C ALA A 48 -7.24 -0.57 2.76
N GLN A 49 -6.73 0.49 3.39
CA GLN A 49 -5.45 1.11 3.04
C GLN A 49 -4.29 0.12 3.26
N GLU A 50 -4.29 -0.62 4.37
CA GLU A 50 -3.28 -1.66 4.64
C GLU A 50 -3.35 -2.81 3.64
N ALA A 51 -4.55 -3.30 3.34
CA ALA A 51 -4.75 -4.32 2.31
C ALA A 51 -4.22 -3.85 0.95
N LEU A 52 -4.57 -2.63 0.54
CA LEU A 52 -4.08 -2.03 -0.70
C LEU A 52 -2.55 -1.92 -0.73
N CYS A 53 -1.90 -1.56 0.37
CA CYS A 53 -0.45 -1.56 0.47
C CYS A 53 0.14 -2.95 0.25
N GLY A 54 -0.46 -4.00 0.81
CA GLY A 54 -0.04 -5.39 0.60
C GLY A 54 -0.21 -5.84 -0.86
N VAL A 55 -1.32 -5.46 -1.50
CA VAL A 55 -1.56 -5.75 -2.93
C VAL A 55 -0.52 -5.07 -3.81
N LEU A 56 -0.23 -3.80 -3.55
CA LEU A 56 0.77 -3.05 -4.30
C LEU A 56 2.18 -3.62 -4.11
N ASP A 57 2.51 -4.10 -2.90
CA ASP A 57 3.78 -4.79 -2.61
C ASP A 57 3.92 -6.03 -3.50
N ASN A 58 2.91 -6.90 -3.47
CA ASN A 58 2.91 -8.15 -4.24
C ASN A 58 3.01 -7.91 -5.76
N LEU A 59 2.40 -6.84 -6.25
CA LEU A 59 2.45 -6.48 -7.67
C LEU A 59 3.76 -5.77 -8.03
N ALA A 60 4.39 -5.04 -7.11
CA ALA A 60 5.61 -4.26 -7.36
C ALA A 60 6.80 -5.13 -7.78
N ASP A 61 6.84 -6.39 -7.33
CA ASP A 61 7.87 -7.35 -7.72
C ASP A 61 7.76 -7.78 -9.19
N GLN A 62 6.55 -7.72 -9.75
CA GLN A 62 6.25 -8.27 -11.08
C GLN A 62 6.02 -7.19 -12.14
N TYR A 63 5.55 -6.00 -11.74
CA TYR A 63 5.12 -4.94 -12.65
C TYR A 63 5.74 -3.60 -12.25
N GLN A 64 6.49 -3.00 -13.18
CA GLN A 64 7.10 -1.68 -12.94
C GLN A 64 6.05 -0.59 -12.70
N GLU A 65 4.89 -0.72 -13.35
CA GLU A 65 3.73 0.15 -13.16
C GLU A 65 3.25 0.12 -11.71
N ALA A 66 3.11 -1.08 -11.14
CA ALA A 66 2.73 -1.27 -9.73
C ALA A 66 3.81 -0.76 -8.79
N ARG A 67 5.09 -1.05 -9.09
CA ARG A 67 6.23 -0.60 -8.27
C ARG A 67 6.25 0.91 -8.13
N ALA A 68 5.97 1.64 -9.21
CA ALA A 68 5.94 3.09 -9.15
C ALA A 68 4.79 3.63 -8.29
N VAL A 69 3.61 2.99 -8.32
CA VAL A 69 2.49 3.34 -7.44
C VAL A 69 2.81 2.98 -5.98
N TYR A 70 3.40 1.81 -5.74
CA TYR A 70 3.83 1.37 -4.42
C TYR A 70 4.80 2.37 -3.77
N VAL A 71 5.85 2.78 -4.50
CA VAL A 71 6.83 3.75 -4.00
C VAL A 71 6.17 5.10 -3.70
N LYS A 72 5.23 5.54 -4.54
CA LYS A 72 4.58 6.84 -4.39
C LYS A 72 3.59 6.90 -3.23
N TYR A 73 2.87 5.82 -2.93
CA TYR A 73 1.76 5.84 -1.98
C TYR A 73 1.93 4.88 -0.80
N ALA A 74 2.33 3.64 -1.05
CA ALA A 74 2.41 2.61 -0.01
C ALA A 74 3.60 2.84 0.93
N ILE A 75 4.78 3.24 0.41
CA ILE A 75 5.94 3.53 1.26
C ILE A 75 5.66 4.70 2.21
N PRO A 76 5.19 5.89 1.74
CA PRO A 76 4.86 6.99 2.65
C PRO A 76 3.82 6.61 3.69
N TYR A 77 2.78 5.87 3.31
CA TYR A 77 1.75 5.39 4.23
C TYR A 77 2.34 4.46 5.31
N LYS A 78 3.17 3.49 4.94
CA LYS A 78 3.83 2.58 5.89
C LYS A 78 4.74 3.34 6.85
N GLU A 79 5.48 4.33 6.35
CA GLU A 79 6.36 5.17 7.19
C GLU A 79 5.57 6.08 8.14
N GLU A 80 4.45 6.64 7.70
CA GLU A 80 3.53 7.39 8.57
C GLU A 80 2.99 6.50 9.70
N LYS A 81 2.50 5.30 9.38
CA LYS A 81 2.04 4.32 10.37
C LYS A 81 3.13 3.90 11.35
N ARG A 82 4.36 3.74 10.85
CA ARG A 82 5.52 3.43 11.68
C ARG A 82 5.82 4.57 12.66
N ARG A 83 5.77 5.83 12.20
CA ARG A 83 5.95 7.00 13.06
C ARG A 83 4.87 7.09 14.14
N GLU A 84 3.60 6.91 13.77
CA GLU A 84 2.49 6.86 14.73
C GLU A 84 2.73 5.80 15.82
N LYS A 85 3.16 4.59 15.45
CA LYS A 85 3.51 3.54 16.42
C LYS A 85 4.63 3.98 17.35
N ILE A 86 5.70 4.61 16.83
CA ILE A 86 6.83 5.10 17.63
C ILE A 86 6.38 6.19 18.61
N ASP A 87 5.49 7.09 18.18
CA ASP A 87 4.97 8.16 19.03
C ASP A 87 4.15 7.59 20.20
N VAL A 88 3.32 6.59 19.93
CA VAL A 88 2.55 5.85 20.96
C VAL A 88 3.48 5.14 21.94
N VAL A 89 4.50 4.44 21.44
CA VAL A 89 5.53 3.79 22.27
C VAL A 89 6.23 4.81 23.16
N THR A 90 6.64 5.94 22.58
CA THR A 90 7.32 7.02 23.31
C THR A 90 6.43 7.60 24.39
N ALA A 91 5.14 7.77 24.12
CA ALA A 91 4.17 8.22 25.11
C ALA A 91 4.03 7.23 26.29
N TYR A 92 3.99 5.92 26.02
CA TYR A 92 3.96 4.90 27.07
C TYR A 92 5.24 4.88 27.89
N MET A 93 6.42 4.96 27.24
CA MET A 93 7.70 5.03 27.96
C MET A 93 7.77 6.25 28.89
N ARG A 94 7.31 7.43 28.43
CA ARG A 94 7.29 8.66 29.25
C ARG A 94 6.37 8.54 30.47
N LYS A 95 5.33 7.72 30.40
CA LYS A 95 4.40 7.46 31.52
C LYS A 95 4.87 6.34 32.45
N GLY A 96 5.99 5.68 32.14
CA GLY A 96 6.48 4.50 32.87
C GLY A 96 5.74 3.20 32.52
N ASP A 97 4.83 3.21 31.53
CA ASP A 97 4.02 2.05 31.10
C ASP A 97 4.82 1.14 30.14
N ILE A 98 5.93 0.57 30.61
CA ILE A 98 6.86 -0.23 29.78
C ILE A 98 6.16 -1.45 29.15
N GLU A 99 5.25 -2.11 29.88
CA GLU A 99 4.51 -3.26 29.34
C GLU A 99 3.65 -2.90 28.12
N LYS A 100 2.99 -1.74 28.15
CA LYS A 100 2.18 -1.27 27.02
C LYS A 100 3.06 -0.86 25.84
N ALA A 101 4.20 -0.23 26.10
CA ALA A 101 5.19 0.07 25.07
C ALA A 101 5.67 -1.22 24.36
N LEU A 102 6.00 -2.26 25.13
CA LEU A 102 6.43 -3.56 24.59
C LEU A 102 5.32 -4.26 23.81
N LYS A 103 4.05 -4.10 24.20
CA LYS A 103 2.92 -4.68 23.47
C LYS A 103 2.78 -4.07 22.08
N VAL A 104 2.84 -2.74 21.96
CA VAL A 104 2.71 -2.01 20.68
C VAL A 104 3.84 -2.34 19.70
N ILE A 105 5.04 -2.65 20.19
CA ILE A 105 6.19 -3.03 19.33
C ILE A 105 6.03 -4.44 18.75
N LYS A 106 5.34 -5.33 19.48
CA LYS A 106 5.16 -6.74 19.08
C LYS A 106 4.01 -6.95 18.08
N GLU A 107 3.18 -5.93 17.88
CA GLU A 107 2.07 -5.86 16.90
C GLU A 107 2.52 -5.09 15.64
#